data_AF-A0A453HVN5-F1
#
_entry.id   AF-A0A453HVN5-F1
#
_cell.length_a   1.000
_cell.length_b   1.000
_cell.length_c   1.000
_cell.angle_alpha   90.00
_cell.angle_beta   90.00
_cell.angle_gamma   90.00
#
_symmetry.space_group_name_H-M   'P 1'
#
loop_
_entity.id
_entity.type
_entity.pdbx_description
1 polymer ?
#
loop_
_entity_poly.entity_id
_entity_poly.type
_entity_poly.pdbx_seq_one_letter_code
_entity_poly.pdbx_strand_id
1 'polypeptide(L)'
;MEKEAMEGHVNVMLPQENLRSDLPNGGIVLGHDKEISTLQEEISALRSRQRHLNRRRREALGKLIDLKGSIRVFCRVRPSISTSNIKIKSPVTVEQENIAVRAVGIKKDSSVDRVFDQESTQDDVFHEVKPILRSALDGHNVCILAFGQTGTGKTYTMEGTSDNLGAVPRAIQELFSHAAQDTSSTYSFSISMLEVYMGSLRDLLAPRQQPLFRSIEGNTTW
;
A
#
# COMPACT_ATOMS: atom_id res chain seq x y z
N MET A 1 -30.59 52.63 -18.91
CA MET A 1 -30.50 52.10 -20.29
C MET A 1 -29.76 50.77 -20.18
N GLU A 2 -30.45 49.67 -19.88
CA GLU A 2 -31.15 48.82 -20.88
C GLU A 2 -30.19 48.42 -22.02
N LYS A 3 -29.93 47.14 -22.28
CA LYS A 3 -30.93 46.15 -22.69
C LYS A 3 -30.54 44.70 -22.38
N GLU A 4 -31.58 43.90 -22.14
CA GLU A 4 -31.65 42.44 -22.12
C GLU A 4 -31.48 41.80 -23.51
N ALA A 5 -31.08 40.52 -23.51
CA ALA A 5 -31.60 39.40 -24.32
C ALA A 5 -31.00 38.09 -23.74
N MET A 6 -31.76 37.13 -23.18
CA MET A 6 -32.51 36.01 -23.85
C MET A 6 -31.60 35.18 -24.77
N GLU A 7 -31.49 33.84 -24.77
CA GLU A 7 -32.25 32.65 -24.31
C GLU A 7 -31.24 31.46 -24.39
N GLY A 8 -31.45 30.25 -23.86
CA GLY A 8 -32.63 29.61 -23.32
C GLY A 8 -32.27 28.26 -22.68
N HIS A 9 -32.94 27.96 -21.58
CA HIS A 9 -32.96 26.64 -20.97
C HIS A 9 -33.99 25.78 -21.70
N VAL A 10 -33.56 24.67 -22.31
CA VAL A 10 -34.48 23.65 -22.82
C VAL A 10 -35.01 22.86 -21.64
N ASN A 11 -36.24 23.17 -21.23
CA ASN A 11 -36.99 22.40 -20.25
C ASN A 11 -37.75 21.30 -21.01
N VAL A 12 -37.25 20.07 -20.96
CA VAL A 12 -37.96 18.92 -21.55
C VAL A 12 -39.02 18.48 -20.54
N MET A 13 -40.22 19.03 -20.72
CA MET A 13 -41.43 18.65 -20.01
C MET A 13 -41.91 17.29 -20.52
N LEU A 14 -41.65 16.22 -19.76
CA LEU A 14 -42.29 14.93 -19.99
C LEU A 14 -43.77 15.01 -19.56
N PRO A 15 -44.73 14.51 -20.34
CA PRO A 15 -46.14 14.53 -19.97
C PRO A 15 -46.38 13.68 -18.73
N GLN A 16 -46.93 14.28 -17.68
CA GLN A 16 -47.54 13.54 -16.58
C GLN A 16 -48.90 13.03 -17.06
N GLU A 17 -48.91 11.84 -17.66
CA GLU A 17 -50.17 11.11 -17.86
C GLU A 17 -50.60 10.49 -16.53
N ASN A 18 -51.75 10.95 -16.06
CA ASN A 18 -52.51 10.36 -14.97
C ASN A 18 -52.80 8.88 -15.27
N LEU A 19 -52.13 7.97 -14.55
CA LEU A 19 -52.60 6.60 -14.39
C LEU A 19 -52.88 6.32 -12.91
N ARG A 20 -53.97 6.92 -12.41
CA ARG A 20 -54.73 6.34 -11.30
C ARG A 20 -55.73 5.35 -11.88
N SER A 21 -55.41 4.06 -11.81
CA SER A 21 -56.40 2.99 -11.74
C SER A 21 -55.76 1.73 -11.12
N ASP A 22 -56.19 1.45 -9.89
CA ASP A 22 -56.57 0.14 -9.37
C ASP A 22 -55.60 -1.05 -9.57
N LEU A 23 -54.69 -1.24 -8.60
CA LEU A 23 -54.20 -2.58 -8.25
C LEU A 23 -54.83 -3.05 -6.93
N PRO A 24 -55.51 -4.20 -6.89
CA PRO A 24 -55.93 -4.83 -5.64
C PRO A 24 -54.71 -5.53 -5.02
N ASN A 25 -53.76 -4.77 -4.47
CA ASN A 25 -52.54 -5.32 -3.86
C ASN A 25 -51.98 -4.49 -2.70
N GLY A 26 -52.85 -3.79 -1.95
CA GLY A 26 -52.45 -3.02 -0.76
C GLY A 26 -51.78 -3.84 0.36
N GLY A 27 -51.88 -5.17 0.33
CA GLY A 27 -51.17 -6.06 1.26
C GLY A 27 -49.72 -6.35 0.88
N ILE A 28 -49.35 -6.28 -0.41
CA ILE A 28 -48.00 -6.65 -0.88
C ILE A 28 -47.01 -5.49 -0.64
N VAL A 29 -47.45 -4.25 -0.86
CA VAL A 29 -46.60 -3.05 -0.68
C VAL A 29 -46.22 -2.83 0.80
N LEU A 30 -47.15 -3.05 1.72
CA LEU A 30 -46.90 -2.92 3.17
C LEU A 30 -45.95 -3.99 3.74
N GLY A 31 -45.88 -5.17 3.09
CA GLY A 31 -44.94 -6.22 3.45
C GLY A 31 -43.50 -5.85 3.10
N HIS A 32 -43.30 -5.28 1.91
CA HIS A 32 -41.99 -4.81 1.45
C HIS A 32 -41.48 -3.61 2.24
N ASP A 33 -42.34 -2.68 2.68
CA ASP A 33 -41.91 -1.55 3.52
C ASP A 33 -41.36 -2.01 4.87
N LYS A 34 -42.00 -3.02 5.49
CA LYS A 34 -41.49 -3.64 6.72
C LYS A 34 -40.17 -4.35 6.47
N GLU A 35 -40.06 -5.11 5.38
CA GLU A 35 -38.84 -5.83 5.00
C GLU A 35 -37.67 -4.85 4.75
N ILE A 36 -37.90 -3.77 4.02
CA ILE A 36 -36.91 -2.71 3.78
C ILE A 36 -36.47 -2.08 5.11
N SER A 37 -37.40 -1.77 6.01
CA SER A 37 -37.07 -1.22 7.34
C SER A 37 -36.19 -2.18 8.14
N THR A 38 -36.52 -3.48 8.15
CA THR A 38 -35.72 -4.49 8.86
C THR A 38 -34.32 -4.64 8.27
N LEU A 39 -34.18 -4.64 6.94
CA LEU A 39 -32.89 -4.72 6.27
C LEU A 39 -32.04 -3.47 6.51
N GLN A 40 -32.65 -2.28 6.56
CA GLN A 40 -31.95 -1.04 6.89
C GLN A 40 -31.39 -1.05 8.32
N GLU A 41 -32.18 -1.54 9.28
CA GLU A 41 -31.72 -1.74 10.66
C GLU A 41 -30.56 -2.74 10.72
N GLU A 42 -30.67 -3.87 10.02
CA GLU A 42 -29.60 -4.88 9.97
C GLU A 42 -28.31 -4.32 9.34
N ILE A 43 -28.40 -3.60 8.21
CA ILE A 43 -27.25 -2.92 7.59
C ILE A 43 -26.60 -1.95 8.57
N SER A 44 -27.40 -1.20 9.34
CA SER A 44 -26.88 -0.25 10.34
C SER A 44 -26.13 -0.96 11.46
N ALA A 45 -26.66 -2.09 11.95
CA ALA A 45 -26.04 -2.91 12.98
C ALA A 45 -24.74 -3.56 12.48
N LEU A 46 -24.74 -4.11 11.26
CA LEU A 46 -23.56 -4.70 10.62
C LEU A 46 -22.46 -3.65 10.41
N ARG A 47 -22.79 -2.44 9.93
CA ARG A 47 -21.83 -1.33 9.81
C ARG A 47 -21.25 -0.90 11.16
N SER A 48 -22.06 -0.88 12.22
CA SER A 48 -21.58 -0.60 13.57
C SER A 48 -20.57 -1.66 14.05
N ARG A 49 -20.89 -2.94 13.83
CA ARG A 49 -19.99 -4.06 14.14
C ARG A 49 -18.69 -4.00 13.33
N GLN A 50 -18.76 -3.71 12.04
CA GLN A 50 -17.59 -3.53 11.16
C GLN A 50 -16.65 -2.45 11.73
N ARG A 51 -17.19 -1.28 12.10
CA ARG A 51 -16.40 -0.19 12.69
C ARG A 51 -15.73 -0.60 14.00
N HIS A 52 -16.44 -1.33 14.86
CA HIS A 52 -15.89 -1.84 16.11
C HIS A 52 -14.74 -2.84 15.87
N LEU A 53 -14.91 -3.78 14.95
CA LEU A 53 -13.86 -4.75 14.58
C LEU A 53 -12.65 -4.05 13.96
N ASN A 54 -12.86 -3.09 13.06
CA ASN A 54 -11.80 -2.28 12.47
C ASN A 54 -11.01 -1.49 13.52
N ARG A 55 -11.67 -0.96 14.56
CA ARG A 55 -10.98 -0.31 15.69
C ARG A 55 -10.12 -1.30 16.47
N ARG A 56 -10.66 -2.46 16.84
CA ARG A 56 -9.89 -3.50 17.56
C ARG A 56 -8.71 -4.02 16.74
N ARG A 57 -8.88 -4.18 15.43
CA ARG A 57 -7.81 -4.56 14.51
C ARG A 57 -6.68 -3.54 14.52
N ARG A 58 -7.01 -2.25 14.46
CA ARG A 58 -6.04 -1.14 14.52
C ARG A 58 -5.25 -1.15 15.82
N GLU A 59 -5.95 -1.26 16.95
CA GLU A 59 -5.31 -1.34 18.27
C GLU A 59 -4.37 -2.55 18.39
N ALA A 60 -4.79 -3.72 17.89
CA ALA A 60 -3.96 -4.93 17.91
C ALA A 60 -2.73 -4.80 17.00
N LEU A 61 -2.88 -4.21 15.81
CA LEU A 61 -1.77 -3.96 14.90
C LEU A 61 -0.78 -2.96 15.48
N GLY A 62 -1.27 -1.87 16.08
CA GLY A 62 -0.42 -0.88 16.75
C GLY A 62 0.44 -1.54 17.84
N LYS A 63 -0.19 -2.31 18.74
CA LYS A 63 0.54 -3.08 19.76
C LYS A 63 1.57 -4.05 19.17
N LEU A 64 1.23 -4.73 18.07
CA LEU A 64 2.17 -5.64 17.41
C LEU A 64 3.40 -4.90 16.87
N ILE A 65 3.20 -3.73 16.26
CA ILE A 65 4.28 -2.90 15.73
C ILE A 65 5.13 -2.35 16.88
N ASP A 66 4.51 -1.85 17.95
CA ASP A 66 5.22 -1.35 19.13
C ASP A 66 6.08 -2.43 19.78
N LEU A 67 5.54 -3.64 19.94
CA LEU A 67 6.27 -4.79 20.49
C LEU A 67 7.45 -5.23 19.61
N LYS A 68 7.29 -5.18 18.29
CA LYS A 68 8.38 -5.49 17.35
C LYS A 68 9.39 -4.35 17.19
N GLY A 69 9.11 -3.16 17.75
CA GLY A 69 9.92 -1.97 17.58
C GLY A 69 9.56 -1.16 16.32
N SER A 70 9.72 0.16 16.45
CA SER A 70 9.41 1.13 15.38
C SER A 70 10.41 1.10 14.23
N ILE A 71 11.65 0.67 14.49
CA ILE A 71 12.69 0.47 13.51
C ILE A 71 13.01 -1.01 13.47
N ARG A 72 12.91 -1.61 12.28
CA ARG A 72 13.25 -3.01 12.03
C ARG A 72 14.28 -3.11 10.92
N VAL A 73 15.28 -3.95 11.11
CA VAL A 73 16.38 -4.20 10.21
C VAL A 73 16.30 -5.64 9.74
N PHE A 74 16.15 -5.83 8.43
CA PHE A 74 16.20 -7.15 7.81
C PHE A 74 17.46 -7.29 6.99
N CYS A 75 18.08 -8.47 7.06
CA CYS A 75 19.16 -8.84 6.16
C CYS A 75 18.62 -9.77 5.07
N ARG A 76 18.96 -9.52 3.81
CA ARG A 76 18.58 -10.40 2.70
C ARG A 76 19.82 -10.85 1.92
N VAL A 77 20.05 -12.16 1.90
CA VAL A 77 21.15 -12.78 1.19
C VAL A 77 20.69 -13.14 -0.21
N ARG A 78 21.26 -12.51 -1.24
CA ARG A 78 20.91 -12.84 -2.62
C ARG A 78 21.43 -14.24 -3.00
N PRO A 79 20.74 -14.98 -3.88
CA PRO A 79 21.25 -16.25 -4.42
C PRO A 79 22.64 -16.10 -5.08
N SER A 80 23.52 -17.05 -4.81
CA SER A 80 24.83 -17.12 -5.48
C SER A 80 24.65 -17.52 -6.94
N ILE A 81 25.05 -16.65 -7.87
CA ILE A 81 25.07 -16.96 -9.29
C ILE A 81 26.37 -17.70 -9.59
N SER A 82 26.40 -19.03 -9.39
CA SER A 82 27.57 -19.84 -9.75
C SER A 82 27.56 -20.12 -11.26
N THR A 83 28.48 -19.52 -12.00
CA THR A 83 28.71 -19.80 -13.43
C THR A 83 29.56 -21.05 -13.68
N SER A 84 30.01 -21.73 -12.62
CA SER A 84 30.84 -22.93 -12.69
C SER A 84 30.23 -24.07 -11.86
N ASN A 85 30.42 -25.31 -12.31
CA ASN A 85 29.96 -26.53 -11.63
C ASN A 85 30.66 -26.81 -10.27
N ILE A 86 31.43 -25.85 -9.75
CA ILE A 86 32.15 -25.98 -8.49
C ILE A 86 31.24 -25.47 -7.36
N LYS A 87 30.73 -26.39 -6.53
CA LYS A 87 29.99 -26.07 -5.31
C LYS A 87 30.94 -25.45 -4.27
N ILE A 88 31.22 -24.16 -4.40
CA ILE A 88 31.89 -23.40 -3.34
C ILE A 88 30.89 -23.28 -2.19
N LYS A 89 31.25 -23.79 -1.00
CA LYS A 89 30.44 -23.56 0.21
C LYS A 89 30.27 -22.05 0.41
N SER A 90 29.02 -21.61 0.52
CA SER A 90 28.73 -20.20 0.78
C SER A 90 29.48 -19.74 2.04
N PRO A 91 30.19 -18.60 2.01
CA PRO A 91 30.84 -18.05 3.21
C PRO A 91 29.84 -17.53 4.23
N VAL A 92 28.53 -17.58 3.93
CA VAL A 92 27.46 -17.06 4.78
C VAL A 92 26.68 -18.22 5.40
N THR A 93 26.60 -18.23 6.72
CA THR A 93 25.68 -19.07 7.50
C THR A 93 24.53 -18.18 7.99
N VAL A 94 23.30 -18.64 7.78
CA VAL A 94 22.08 -17.89 8.11
C VAL A 94 21.26 -18.69 9.12
N GLU A 95 20.85 -18.04 10.20
CA GLU A 95 19.79 -18.45 11.13
C GLU A 95 18.72 -17.34 11.15
N GLN A 96 17.55 -17.58 11.76
CA GLN A 96 16.40 -16.67 11.67
C GLN A 96 16.71 -15.20 12.03
N GLU A 97 17.52 -14.96 13.06
CA GLU A 97 17.87 -13.62 13.57
C GLU A 97 19.39 -13.38 13.57
N ASN A 98 20.19 -14.34 13.09
CA ASN A 98 21.64 -14.26 13.10
C ASN A 98 22.21 -14.54 11.72
N ILE A 99 23.17 -13.72 11.31
CA ILE A 99 23.97 -13.94 10.12
C ILE A 99 25.44 -14.00 10.50
N ALA A 100 26.12 -15.06 10.06
CA ALA A 100 27.54 -15.26 10.27
C ALA A 100 28.25 -15.33 8.91
N VAL A 101 29.21 -14.42 8.69
CA VAL A 101 30.08 -14.41 7.52
C VAL A 101 31.44 -14.97 7.94
N ARG A 102 31.85 -16.06 7.30
CA ARG A 102 33.14 -16.73 7.48
C ARG A 102 33.85 -16.81 6.14
N ALA A 103 34.86 -15.96 5.96
CA ALA A 103 35.75 -15.96 4.81
C ALA A 103 37.22 -15.98 5.29
N VAL A 104 38.18 -16.17 4.37
CA VAL A 104 39.60 -16.19 4.73
C VAL A 104 39.98 -14.87 5.42
N GLY A 105 40.32 -14.94 6.71
CA GLY A 105 40.67 -13.78 7.53
C GLY A 105 39.50 -12.95 8.06
N ILE A 106 38.24 -13.30 7.77
CA ILE A 106 37.06 -12.56 8.21
C ILE A 106 36.10 -13.49 8.95
N LYS A 107 35.85 -13.18 10.23
CA LYS A 107 34.77 -13.77 11.03
C LYS A 107 33.92 -12.62 11.56
N LYS A 108 32.68 -12.51 11.08
CA LYS A 108 31.74 -11.51 11.56
C LYS A 108 30.36 -12.14 11.77
N ASP A 109 29.90 -12.06 13.00
CA ASP A 109 28.57 -12.49 13.40
C ASP A 109 27.74 -11.21 13.67
N SER A 110 26.49 -11.17 13.24
CA SER A 110 25.60 -10.01 13.40
C SER A 110 24.17 -10.47 13.62
N SER A 111 23.46 -9.81 14.53
CA SER A 111 22.06 -10.09 14.84
C SER A 111 21.19 -8.95 14.30
N VAL A 112 20.04 -9.33 13.74
CA VAL A 112 19.05 -8.43 13.12
C VAL A 112 17.66 -9.01 13.35
N ASP A 113 16.60 -8.21 13.13
CA ASP A 113 15.22 -8.65 13.39
C ASP A 113 14.78 -9.84 12.54
N ARG A 114 15.36 -9.99 11.34
CA ARG A 114 15.14 -11.16 10.48
C ARG A 114 16.24 -11.28 9.43
N VAL A 115 16.64 -12.51 9.13
CA VAL A 115 17.50 -12.83 7.97
C VAL A 115 16.69 -13.63 6.95
N PHE A 116 16.70 -13.16 5.71
CA PHE A 116 16.22 -13.86 4.52
C PHE A 116 17.44 -14.52 3.86
N ASP A 117 17.42 -15.83 3.78
CA ASP A 117 18.46 -16.63 3.13
C ASP A 117 18.36 -16.56 1.60
N GLN A 118 19.20 -17.36 0.92
CA GLN A 118 19.27 -17.40 -0.54
C GLN A 118 18.02 -17.98 -1.20
N GLU A 119 17.23 -18.79 -0.48
CA GLU A 119 16.02 -19.41 -1.00
C GLU A 119 14.78 -18.54 -0.75
N SER A 120 14.92 -17.49 0.08
CA SER A 120 13.83 -16.59 0.44
C SER A 120 13.30 -15.79 -0.77
N THR A 121 12.00 -15.90 -0.98
CA THR A 121 11.29 -15.34 -2.13
C THR A 121 10.90 -13.86 -1.93
N GLN A 122 10.38 -13.22 -2.99
CA GLN A 122 9.79 -11.88 -2.85
C GLN A 122 8.54 -11.89 -1.95
N ASP A 123 7.78 -12.99 -1.95
CA ASP A 123 6.61 -13.16 -1.10
C ASP A 123 6.99 -13.25 0.37
N ASP A 124 8.08 -13.95 0.71
CA ASP A 124 8.59 -14.01 2.08
C ASP A 124 8.98 -12.62 2.61
N VAL A 125 9.65 -11.82 1.78
CA VAL A 125 9.99 -10.43 2.13
C VAL A 125 8.73 -9.58 2.26
N PHE A 126 7.79 -9.71 1.32
CA PHE A 126 6.56 -8.91 1.31
C PHE A 126 5.65 -9.25 2.50
N HIS A 127 5.70 -10.47 3.03
CA HIS A 127 4.96 -10.87 4.23
C HIS A 127 5.33 -10.01 5.45
N GLU A 128 6.58 -9.58 5.59
CA GLU A 128 7.02 -8.67 6.65
C GLU A 128 6.66 -7.20 6.39
N VAL A 129 6.46 -6.83 5.12
CA VAL A 129 6.09 -5.49 4.68
C VAL A 129 4.58 -5.24 4.83
N LYS A 130 3.75 -6.26 4.62
CA LYS A 130 2.28 -6.15 4.61
C LYS A 130 1.68 -5.54 5.90
N PRO A 131 2.12 -5.88 7.12
CA PRO A 131 1.65 -5.21 8.34
C PRO A 131 2.00 -3.71 8.38
N ILE A 132 3.15 -3.33 7.82
CA ILE A 132 3.59 -1.92 7.73
C ILE A 132 2.65 -1.15 6.80
N LEU A 133 2.30 -1.71 5.63
CA LEU A 133 1.35 -1.09 4.71
C LEU A 133 -0.03 -0.91 5.32
N ARG A 134 -0.50 -1.89 6.11
CA ARG A 134 -1.76 -1.75 6.86
C ARG A 134 -1.69 -0.62 7.87
N SER A 135 -0.56 -0.44 8.55
CA SER A 135 -0.35 0.70 9.44
C SER A 135 -0.44 2.04 8.69
N ALA A 136 0.05 2.09 7.44
CA ALA A 136 -0.07 3.28 6.60
C ALA A 136 -1.53 3.63 6.28
N LEU A 137 -2.34 2.62 5.94
CA LEU A 137 -3.79 2.78 5.74
C LEU A 137 -4.53 3.21 7.02
N ASP A 138 -3.99 2.88 8.18
CA ASP A 138 -4.50 3.29 9.48
C ASP A 138 -4.11 4.73 9.87
N GLY A 139 -3.33 5.42 9.03
CA GLY A 139 -2.94 6.81 9.22
C GLY A 139 -1.53 7.03 9.79
N HIS A 140 -0.67 6.00 9.78
CA HIS A 140 0.72 6.13 10.23
C HIS A 140 1.70 6.38 9.09
N ASN A 141 2.74 7.18 9.34
CA ASN A 141 3.83 7.34 8.39
C ASN A 141 4.74 6.11 8.42
N VAL A 142 5.05 5.56 7.26
CA VAL A 142 5.90 4.37 7.13
C VAL A 142 7.02 4.62 6.12
N CYS A 143 8.16 3.98 6.35
CA CYS A 143 9.32 4.08 5.47
C CYS A 143 9.95 2.69 5.29
N ILE A 144 10.23 2.33 4.04
CA ILE A 144 10.90 1.08 3.68
C ILE A 144 12.12 1.46 2.84
N LEU A 145 13.30 1.06 3.31
CA LEU A 145 14.57 1.36 2.68
C LEU A 145 15.31 0.07 2.35
N ALA A 146 15.92 0.03 1.18
CA ALA A 146 16.86 -1.03 0.80
C ALA A 146 18.28 -0.47 0.79
N PHE A 147 19.17 -1.06 1.59
CA PHE A 147 20.56 -0.63 1.74
C PHE A 147 21.55 -1.74 1.38
N GLY A 148 22.71 -1.37 0.82
CA GLY A 148 23.76 -2.30 0.43
C GLY A 148 24.59 -1.79 -0.76
N GLN A 149 25.73 -2.44 -1.03
CA GLN A 149 26.58 -2.09 -2.19
C GLN A 149 25.88 -2.35 -3.53
N THR A 150 26.40 -1.80 -4.63
CA THR A 150 25.90 -2.09 -5.99
C THR A 150 25.94 -3.61 -6.28
N GLY A 151 24.89 -4.12 -6.93
CA GLY A 151 24.79 -5.55 -7.28
C GLY A 151 24.24 -6.49 -6.19
N THR A 152 23.97 -6.01 -4.97
CA THR A 152 23.44 -6.85 -3.87
C THR A 152 21.94 -7.15 -3.92
N GLY A 153 21.20 -6.55 -4.86
CA GLY A 153 19.77 -6.82 -5.02
C GLY A 153 18.83 -5.80 -4.37
N LYS A 154 19.27 -4.56 -4.12
CA LYS A 154 18.40 -3.45 -3.69
C LYS A 154 17.22 -3.24 -4.66
N THR A 155 17.51 -3.00 -5.94
CA THR A 155 16.51 -2.82 -7.00
C THR A 155 15.64 -4.06 -7.15
N TYR A 156 16.24 -5.26 -7.10
CA TYR A 156 15.47 -6.51 -7.11
C TYR A 156 14.50 -6.61 -5.92
N THR A 157 14.89 -6.17 -4.72
CA THR A 157 14.02 -6.23 -3.54
C THR A 157 12.87 -5.21 -3.63
N MET A 158 13.16 -3.98 -4.07
CA MET A 158 12.17 -2.91 -4.13
C MET A 158 11.27 -3.00 -5.36
N GLU A 159 11.83 -3.15 -6.56
CA GLU A 159 11.10 -3.16 -7.83
C GLU A 159 10.83 -4.60 -8.31
N GLY A 160 11.81 -5.48 -8.17
CA GLY A 160 11.74 -6.86 -8.65
C GLY A 160 11.97 -6.97 -10.15
N THR A 161 11.29 -7.94 -10.74
CA THR A 161 11.30 -8.25 -12.19
C THR A 161 9.86 -8.40 -12.67
N SER A 162 9.64 -8.51 -13.98
CA SER A 162 8.31 -8.78 -14.55
C SER A 162 7.67 -10.03 -13.96
N ASP A 163 8.48 -11.08 -13.77
CA ASP A 163 7.99 -12.39 -13.35
C ASP A 163 7.97 -12.52 -11.82
N ASN A 164 8.75 -11.69 -11.13
CA ASN A 164 8.83 -11.70 -9.68
C ASN A 164 8.88 -10.27 -9.11
N LEU A 165 7.68 -9.71 -8.92
CA LEU A 165 7.47 -8.34 -8.45
C LEU A 165 8.12 -8.08 -7.09
N GLY A 166 8.70 -6.90 -6.91
CA GLY A 166 9.29 -6.46 -5.64
C GLY A 166 8.29 -5.84 -4.68
N ALA A 167 8.81 -5.27 -3.60
CA ALA A 167 8.00 -4.69 -2.53
C ALA A 167 7.10 -3.53 -3.01
N VAL A 168 7.60 -2.64 -3.88
CA VAL A 168 6.86 -1.46 -4.37
C VAL A 168 5.64 -1.84 -5.21
N PRO A 169 5.75 -2.61 -6.31
CA PRO A 169 4.57 -2.98 -7.10
C PRO A 169 3.56 -3.82 -6.30
N ARG A 170 4.03 -4.71 -5.41
CA ARG A 170 3.15 -5.49 -4.52
C ARG A 170 2.44 -4.61 -3.50
N ALA A 171 3.13 -3.59 -2.97
CA ALA A 171 2.52 -2.62 -2.05
C ALA A 171 1.40 -1.85 -2.74
N ILE A 172 1.63 -1.36 -3.95
CA ILE A 172 0.61 -0.66 -4.74
C ILE A 172 -0.61 -1.57 -4.95
N GLN A 173 -0.40 -2.82 -5.38
CA GLN A 173 -1.48 -3.80 -5.56
C GLN A 173 -2.27 -4.06 -4.26
N GLU A 174 -1.59 -4.27 -3.14
CA GLU A 174 -2.24 -4.50 -1.84
C GLU A 174 -3.05 -3.28 -1.38
N LEU A 175 -2.52 -2.07 -1.55
CA LEU A 175 -3.20 -0.82 -1.18
C LEU A 175 -4.51 -0.63 -1.97
N PHE A 176 -4.45 -0.79 -3.30
CA PHE A 176 -5.64 -0.69 -4.15
C PHE A 176 -6.63 -1.84 -3.90
N SER A 177 -6.14 -3.06 -3.70
CA SER A 177 -6.98 -4.22 -3.36
C SER A 177 -7.71 -4.01 -2.03
N HIS A 178 -7.04 -3.46 -1.03
CA HIS A 178 -7.66 -3.13 0.25
C HIS A 178 -8.71 -2.03 0.11
N ALA A 179 -8.39 -0.96 -0.61
CA ALA A 179 -9.33 0.14 -0.84
C ALA A 179 -10.58 -0.30 -1.62
N ALA A 180 -10.45 -1.26 -2.53
CA ALA A 180 -11.59 -1.84 -3.26
C ALA A 180 -12.48 -2.72 -2.38
N GLN A 181 -11.93 -3.34 -1.33
CA GLN A 181 -12.65 -4.24 -0.43
C GLN A 181 -13.25 -3.52 0.79
N ASP A 182 -12.64 -2.41 1.24
CA ASP A 182 -13.15 -1.67 2.39
C ASP A 182 -14.27 -0.70 1.99
N THR A 183 -15.52 -1.12 2.24
CA THR A 183 -16.71 -0.28 2.04
C THR A 183 -16.93 0.74 3.15
N SER A 184 -16.09 0.76 4.20
CA SER A 184 -16.27 1.63 5.36
C SER A 184 -15.48 2.95 5.28
N SER A 185 -14.55 3.06 4.33
CA SER A 185 -13.65 4.21 4.19
C SER A 185 -13.55 4.65 2.73
N THR A 186 -13.32 5.95 2.51
CA THR A 186 -12.98 6.49 1.19
C THR A 186 -11.47 6.73 1.13
N TYR A 187 -10.82 6.26 0.08
CA TYR A 187 -9.38 6.40 -0.11
C TYR A 187 -9.06 7.36 -1.25
N SER A 188 -8.01 8.17 -1.07
CA SER A 188 -7.38 8.96 -2.12
C SER A 188 -5.88 8.66 -2.11
N PHE A 189 -5.32 8.35 -3.28
CA PHE A 189 -3.91 7.99 -3.43
C PHE A 189 -3.20 9.03 -4.29
N SER A 190 -2.06 9.50 -3.78
CA SER A 190 -1.14 10.38 -4.51
C SER A 190 0.23 9.72 -4.54
N ILE A 191 0.92 9.78 -5.69
CA ILE A 191 2.26 9.22 -5.86
C ILE A 191 3.23 10.30 -6.34
N SER A 192 4.43 10.28 -5.78
CA SER A 192 5.57 11.07 -6.25
C SER A 192 6.77 10.14 -6.39
N MET A 193 7.60 10.37 -7.41
CA MET A 193 8.80 9.57 -7.66
C MET A 193 9.98 10.51 -7.92
N LEU A 194 10.98 10.46 -7.05
CA LEU A 194 12.10 11.40 -7.04
C LEU A 194 13.43 10.63 -7.02
N GLU A 195 14.42 11.14 -7.76
CA GLU A 195 15.81 10.73 -7.67
C GLU A 195 16.61 11.79 -6.91
N VAL A 196 17.41 11.34 -5.94
CA VAL A 196 18.38 12.19 -5.24
C VAL A 196 19.78 11.77 -5.69
N TYR A 197 20.48 12.64 -6.39
CA TYR A 197 21.85 12.39 -6.84
C TYR A 197 22.76 13.56 -6.48
N MET A 198 23.78 13.32 -5.65
CA MET A 198 24.76 14.33 -5.23
C MET A 198 24.12 15.66 -4.74
N GLY A 199 23.08 15.55 -3.92
CA GLY A 199 22.35 16.71 -3.38
C GLY A 199 21.35 17.35 -4.35
N SER A 200 21.26 16.86 -5.59
CA SER A 200 20.28 17.29 -6.58
C SER A 200 19.03 16.42 -6.56
N LEU A 201 17.86 17.05 -6.64
CA LEU A 201 16.57 16.40 -6.77
C LEU A 201 16.11 16.41 -8.23
N ARG A 202 15.65 15.26 -8.72
CA ARG A 202 15.06 15.10 -10.04
C ARG A 202 13.69 14.44 -9.94
N ASP A 203 12.68 15.07 -10.53
CA ASP A 203 11.35 14.47 -10.70
C ASP A 203 11.39 13.40 -11.82
N LEU A 204 11.00 12.17 -11.47
CA LEU A 204 10.97 11.03 -12.40
C LEU A 204 9.63 10.89 -13.13
N LEU A 205 8.58 11.58 -12.70
CA LEU A 205 7.27 11.61 -13.36
C LEU A 205 7.09 12.82 -14.28
N ALA A 206 7.91 13.85 -14.13
CA ALA A 206 7.93 14.98 -15.04
C ALA A 206 8.31 14.53 -16.48
N PRO A 207 7.69 15.10 -17.54
CA PRO A 207 8.15 14.90 -18.90
C PRO A 207 9.64 15.20 -19.01
N ARG A 208 10.39 14.44 -19.82
CA ARG A 208 11.81 14.73 -20.10
C ARG A 208 11.96 16.08 -20.81
N GLN A 209 11.88 17.17 -20.06
CA GLN A 209 12.38 18.48 -20.40
C GLN A 209 13.27 18.92 -19.25
N GLN A 210 14.42 19.50 -19.64
CA GLN A 210 15.59 19.94 -18.88
C GLN A 210 15.57 19.78 -17.35
N PRO A 211 16.67 19.27 -16.74
CA PRO A 211 16.72 19.02 -15.31
C PRO A 211 16.41 20.31 -14.53
N LEU A 212 15.22 20.36 -13.94
CA LEU A 212 14.87 21.33 -12.92
C LEU A 212 15.66 20.94 -11.66
N PHE A 213 16.93 21.31 -11.65
CA PHE A 213 17.74 21.30 -10.45
C PHE A 213 17.14 22.32 -9.49
N ARG A 214 16.25 21.88 -8.61
CA ARG A 214 15.84 22.69 -7.47
C ARG A 214 16.97 22.61 -6.45
N SER A 215 17.85 23.62 -6.46
CA SER A 215 18.79 23.82 -5.37
C SER A 215 18.01 23.83 -4.05
N ILE A 216 18.45 23.05 -3.08
CA ILE A 216 17.94 23.13 -1.71
C ILE A 216 18.53 24.42 -1.12
N GLU A 217 17.96 25.57 -1.50
CA GLU A 217 18.16 26.79 -0.74
C GLU A 217 17.21 26.71 0.46
N GLY A 218 17.80 26.44 1.62
CA GLY A 218 17.08 26.37 2.88
C GLY A 218 16.41 27.71 3.19
N ASN A 219 15.10 27.71 3.22
CA ASN A 219 14.34 28.67 4.01
C ASN A 219 13.34 27.91 4.87
N THR A 220 13.86 27.42 5.99
CA THR A 220 13.07 27.07 7.17
C THR A 220 12.50 28.35 7.75
N THR A 221 11.20 28.55 7.57
CA THR A 221 10.37 29.29 8.54
C THR A 221 9.27 28.34 8.97
N TRP A 222 9.30 27.99 10.26
CA TRP A 222 8.29 27.22 10.98
C TRP A 222 6.93 27.91 10.93
#